data_AF-A0A536FN28-F1
#
_entry.id   AF-A0A536FN28-F1
#
_cell.length_a   1.000
_cell.length_b   1.000
_cell.length_c   1.000
_cell.angle_alpha   90.00
_cell.angle_beta   90.00
_cell.angle_gamma   90.00
#
_symmetry.space_group_name_H-M   'P 1'
#
loop_
_entity.id
_entity.type
_entity.pdbx_description
1 polymer ?
#
loop_
_entity_poly.entity_id
_entity_poly.type
_entity_poly.pdbx_seq_one_letter_code
_entity_poly.pdbx_strand_id
1 'polypeptide(L)' 'MFLACPNRCSTNRFELWNASVFVDSAGRYLDYKVVDAPLYRCIECGSPAVDLGEVPGTMAADRLAKLRRVA' A
#
# COMPACT_ATOMS: atom_id res chain seq x y z
N MET A 1 -7.08 -0.98 -5.44
CA MET A 1 -6.36 -0.92 -4.16
C MET A 1 -7.36 -0.84 -3.01
N PHE A 2 -7.27 -1.79 -2.08
CA PHE A 2 -8.06 -1.86 -0.86
C PHE A 2 -7.09 -1.77 0.32
N LEU A 3 -6.73 -0.53 0.71
CA LEU A 3 -5.79 -0.30 1.81
C LEU A 3 -6.42 -0.63 3.16
N ALA A 4 -5.67 -1.38 3.98
CA ALA A 4 -6.00 -1.65 5.37
C ALA A 4 -4.84 -1.26 6.29
N CYS A 5 -5.18 -0.69 7.45
CA CYS A 5 -4.21 -0.49 8.52
C CYS A 5 -4.11 -1.78 9.35
N PRO A 6 -2.92 -2.40 9.48
CA PRO A 6 -2.77 -3.64 10.25
C PRO A 6 -3.08 -3.44 11.74
N ASN A 7 -2.95 -2.21 12.25
CA ASN A 7 -3.29 -1.84 13.63
C ASN A 7 -4.78 -1.54 13.85
N ARG A 8 -5.63 -1.70 12.82
CA ARG A 8 -7.10 -1.56 12.91
C ARG A 8 -7.60 -0.20 13.44
N CYS A 9 -6.89 0.89 13.14
CA CYS A 9 -7.29 2.25 13.54
C CYS A 9 -8.65 2.70 12.98
N SER A 10 -9.24 1.97 12.03
CA SER A 10 -10.60 2.17 11.51
C SER A 10 -10.89 3.52 10.84
N THR A 11 -9.86 4.33 10.58
CA THR A 11 -10.03 5.65 9.95
C THR A 11 -10.08 5.61 8.44
N ASN A 12 -9.56 4.54 7.83
CA ASN A 12 -9.47 4.37 6.37
C ASN A 12 -8.92 5.61 5.64
N ARG A 13 -8.03 6.36 6.31
CA ARG A 13 -7.34 7.51 5.78
C ARG A 13 -5.85 7.21 5.73
N PHE A 14 -5.27 7.38 4.54
CA PHE A 14 -3.90 7.01 4.25
C PHE A 14 -3.24 8.10 3.43
N GLU A 15 -1.93 8.28 3.62
CA GLU A 15 -1.11 9.21 2.85
C GLU A 15 0.05 8.47 2.20
N LEU A 16 0.51 9.01 1.07
CA LEU A 16 1.64 8.46 0.33
C LEU A 16 2.93 8.70 1.12
N TRP A 17 3.71 7.65 1.33
CA TRP A 17 4.86 7.65 2.23
C TRP A 17 6.19 7.72 1.49
N ASN A 18 6.32 7.09 0.32
CA ASN A 18 7.58 6.97 -0.43
C ASN A 18 7.69 7.91 -1.64
N ALA A 19 6.92 9.00 -1.68
CA ALA A 19 7.08 9.99 -2.73
C ALA A 19 8.43 10.72 -2.59
N SER A 20 9.19 10.79 -3.68
CA SER A 20 10.32 11.71 -3.76
C SER A 20 9.77 13.13 -3.90
N VAL A 21 10.30 14.08 -3.12
CA VAL A 21 9.93 15.51 -3.20
C VAL A 21 11.13 16.28 -3.75
N PHE A 22 10.91 17.08 -4.78
CA PHE A 22 11.92 17.92 -5.41
C PHE A 22 11.74 19.35 -4.93
N VAL A 23 12.85 19.96 -4.53
CA VAL A 23 12.90 21.35 -4.05
C VAL A 23 13.99 22.12 -4.78
N ASP A 24 13.84 23.44 -4.87
CA ASP A 24 14.89 24.32 -5.38
C ASP A 24 16.03 24.49 -4.35
N SER A 25 17.07 25.24 -4.72
CA SER A 25 18.20 25.53 -3.83
C SER A 25 17.84 26.36 -2.59
N ALA A 26 16.64 26.97 -2.56
CA ALA A 26 16.10 27.71 -1.42
C ALA A 26 15.12 26.85 -0.59
N GLY A 27 14.94 25.57 -0.93
CA GLY A 27 14.02 24.66 -0.25
C GLY A 27 12.54 24.85 -0.64
N ARG A 28 12.23 25.64 -1.68
CA ARG A 28 10.86 25.77 -2.16
C ARG A 28 10.44 24.54 -2.94
N TYR A 29 9.22 24.09 -2.68
CA TYR A 29 8.62 22.96 -3.38
C TYR A 29 8.59 23.20 -4.90
N LEU A 30 9.02 22.19 -5.65
CA LEU A 30 8.95 22.18 -7.12
C LEU A 30 7.99 21.10 -7.61
N ASP A 31 8.20 19.86 -7.18
CA ASP A 31 7.42 18.72 -7.66
C ASP A 31 7.49 17.53 -6.69
N TYR A 32 6.67 16.52 -6.91
CA TYR A 32 6.82 15.19 -6.32
C TYR A 32 6.72 14.10 -7.39
N LYS A 33 7.47 13.02 -7.20
CA LYS A 33 7.36 11.83 -8.04
C LYS A 33 7.14 10.60 -7.20
N VAL A 34 6.12 9.85 -7.57
CA VAL A 34 5.92 8.48 -7.09
C VAL A 34 6.81 7.58 -7.95
N VAL A 35 7.92 7.11 -7.38
CA VAL A 35 8.86 6.22 -8.06
C VAL A 35 8.67 4.83 -7.48
N ASP A 36 8.31 3.88 -8.34
CA ASP A 36 7.98 2.49 -8.00
C ASP A 36 6.85 2.34 -6.98
N ALA A 37 6.40 1.09 -6.76
CA ALA A 37 5.16 0.74 -6.06
C ALA A 37 4.81 1.67 -4.87
N PRO A 38 3.65 2.37 -4.90
CA PRO A 38 3.32 3.37 -3.89
C PRO A 38 3.13 2.72 -2.52
N LEU A 39 3.88 3.20 -1.54
CA LEU A 39 3.73 2.85 -0.13
C LEU A 39 2.85 3.88 0.54
N TYR A 40 1.79 3.42 1.19
CA TYR A 40 0.91 4.28 1.96
C TYR A 40 1.10 4.04 3.45
N ARG A 41 0.86 5.06 4.27
CA ARG A 41 0.81 4.92 5.74
C ARG A 41 -0.52 5.41 6.30
N CYS A 42 -0.97 4.80 7.40
CA CYS A 42 -2.14 5.26 8.13
C CYS A 42 -1.87 6.62 8.78
N ILE A 43 -2.76 7.59 8.61
CA ILE A 43 -2.57 8.93 9.18
C ILE A 43 -2.67 8.96 10.71
N GLU A 44 -3.29 7.94 11.33
CA GLU A 44 -3.48 7.91 12.78
C GLU A 44 -2.27 7.32 13.53
N CYS A 45 -1.75 6.19 13.05
CA CYS A 45 -0.71 5.46 13.76
C CYS A 45 0.63 5.40 13.01
N GLY A 46 0.70 5.96 11.80
CA GLY A 46 1.89 5.93 10.95
C GLY A 46 2.26 4.56 10.40
N SER A 47 1.49 3.50 10.71
CA SER A 47 1.78 2.15 10.25
C SER A 47 1.66 2.03 8.72
N PRO A 48 2.55 1.27 8.06
CA PRO A 48 2.43 0.99 6.62
C PRO A 48 1.10 0.30 6.32
N ALA A 49 0.37 0.83 5.35
CA ALA A 49 -0.87 0.24 4.89
C ALA A 49 -0.58 -0.96 3.98
N VAL A 50 -1.41 -2.00 4.09
CA VAL A 50 -1.38 -3.17 3.22
C VAL A 50 -2.50 -3.06 2.19
N ASP A 51 -2.19 -3.23 0.91
CA ASP A 51 -3.21 -3.37 -0.15
C ASP A 51 -3.74 -4.80 -0.17
N LEU A 52 -4.99 -4.97 0.21
CA LEU A 52 -5.70 -6.24 0.23
C LEU A 52 -6.51 -6.50 -1.06
N GLY A 53 -6.38 -5.66 -2.08
CA GLY A 53 -7.17 -5.75 -3.31
C GLY A 53 -7.00 -7.07 -4.06
N GLU A 54 -5.78 -7.60 -4.11
CA GLU A 54 -5.46 -8.87 -4.79
C GLU A 54 -5.55 -10.10 -3.87
N VAL A 55 -5.81 -9.91 -2.57
CA VAL A 55 -5.88 -11.01 -1.59
C VAL A 55 -6.97 -12.03 -1.96
N PRO A 56 -8.20 -11.64 -2.35
CA PRO A 56 -9.21 -12.61 -2.77
C PRO A 56 -8.77 -13.46 -3.96
N GLY A 57 -8.15 -12.83 -4.97
CA GLY A 57 -7.67 -13.53 -6.18
C GLY A 57 -6.54 -14.50 -5.87
N THR A 58 -5.55 -14.07 -5.09
CA THR A 58 -4.42 -14.93 -4.67
C THR A 58 -4.89 -16.12 -3.82
N MET A 59 -5.84 -15.92 -2.90
CA MET A 59 -6.42 -17.02 -2.11
C MET A 59 -7.19 -18.03 -2.97
N ALA A 60 -7.92 -17.57 -3.98
CA ALA A 60 -8.63 -18.45 -4.92
C ALA A 60 -7.64 -19.29 -5.76
N ALA A 61 -6.56 -18.66 -6.25
CA ALA A 61 -5.51 -19.34 -6.99
C ALA A 61 -4.80 -20.41 -6.14
N ASP A 62 -4.45 -20.09 -4.89
CA ASP A 62 -3.81 -21.04 -3.97
C ASP A 62 -4.72 -22.24 -3.66
N ARG A 63 -6.04 -22.00 -3.47
CA ARG A 63 -7.03 -23.07 -3.32
C ARG A 63 -7.05 -24.00 -4.53
N LEU A 64 -7.07 -23.46 -5.74
CA LEU A 64 -7.06 -24.24 -6.96
C LEU A 64 -5.76 -25.06 -7.12
N ALA A 65 -4.61 -24.44 -6.80
CA ALA A 65 -3.32 -25.11 -6.83
C ALA A 65 -3.25 -26.28 -5.84
N LYS A 66 -3.80 -26.12 -4.63
CA LYS A 66 -3.89 -27.19 -3.63
C LYS A 66 -4.75 -28.35 -4.11
N LEU A 67 -5.92 -28.08 -4.69
CA LEU A 67 -6.81 -29.11 -5.23
C LEU A 67 -6.12 -29.93 -6.33
N ARG A 68 -5.36 -29.28 -7.22
CA ARG A 68 -4.58 -29.94 -8.29
C ARG A 68 -3.43 -30.81 -7.78
N ARG A 69 -2.94 -30.61 -6.56
CA ARG A 69 -1.85 -31.42 -5.98
C ARG A 69 -2.34 -32.71 -5.31
N VAL A 70 -3.64 -32.82 -5.05
CA VAL A 70 -4.26 -33.95 -4.32
C VAL A 70 -5.08 -34.84 -5.26
N ALA A 71 -5.22 -34.44 -6.53
CA ALA A 71 -5.85 -35.21 -7.61
C ALA A 71 -4.80 -35.93 -8.44
#